data_AF-A0A9X2SK46-F1
#
_entry.id   AF-A0A9X2SK46-F1
#
_cell.length_a   1.000
_cell.length_b   1.000
_cell.length_c   1.000
_cell.angle_alpha   90.00
_cell.angle_beta   90.00
_cell.angle_gamma   90.00
#
_symmetry.space_group_name_H-M   'P 1'
#
loop_
_entity.id
_entity.type
_entity.pdbx_description
1 polymer ?
#
loop_
_entity_poly.entity_id
_entity_poly.type
_entity_poly.pdbx_seq_one_letter_code
_entity_poly.pdbx_strand_id
1 'polypeptide(L)'
;MSDRDAAEPESLTPSEALDEDELRVDPLEEGVEPPEHWSAASRYGTTPREVREGEPMAQRLAEEVPDTEPEPVPERPLAATPAAELDETVEDAPPDVEEVAPADEIPRRHADPEPREQADFAGGSVADAIREARQG
;
A
#
# COMPACT_ATOMS: atom_id res chain seq x y z
N MET A 1 10.56 53.82 5.47
CA MET A 1 9.81 52.56 5.23
C MET A 1 9.31 52.68 3.81
N SER A 2 9.96 51.98 2.88
CA SER A 2 9.58 52.05 1.46
C SER A 2 8.30 51.27 1.29
N ASP A 3 7.28 51.96 0.81
CA ASP A 3 6.09 51.39 0.19
C ASP A 3 6.59 50.42 -0.90
N ARG A 4 6.37 49.12 -0.70
CA ARG A 4 6.61 48.14 -1.76
C ARG A 4 5.34 48.26 -2.62
N ASP A 5 5.45 48.98 -3.73
CA ASP A 5 4.40 49.09 -4.75
C ASP A 5 3.82 47.69 -4.99
N ALA A 6 2.55 47.49 -4.64
CA ALA A 6 1.80 46.30 -5.03
C ALA A 6 1.67 46.36 -6.55
N ALA A 7 2.51 45.61 -7.25
CA ALA A 7 2.52 45.58 -8.70
C ALA A 7 1.16 45.09 -9.20
N GLU A 8 0.59 45.74 -10.22
CA GLU A 8 -0.70 45.33 -10.79
C GLU A 8 -0.58 43.89 -11.33
N PRO A 9 -1.62 43.03 -11.18
CA PRO A 9 -1.53 41.59 -11.47
C PRO A 9 -1.16 41.27 -12.93
N GLU A 10 -1.37 42.22 -13.84
CA GLU A 10 -0.99 42.10 -15.25
C GLU A 10 0.52 42.25 -15.51
N SER A 11 1.28 42.69 -14.51
CA SER A 11 2.74 42.87 -14.59
C SER A 11 3.54 41.73 -13.97
N LEU A 12 2.87 40.80 -13.28
CA LEU A 12 3.47 39.63 -12.64
C LEU A 12 3.57 38.46 -13.62
N THR A 13 4.63 37.66 -13.51
CA THR A 13 4.64 36.37 -14.19
C THR A 13 3.62 35.42 -13.56
N PRO A 14 3.14 34.39 -14.29
CA PRO A 14 2.19 33.42 -13.73
C PRO A 14 2.68 32.71 -12.47
N SER A 15 4.01 32.61 -12.28
CA SER A 15 4.60 32.04 -11.07
C SER A 15 4.58 33.02 -9.91
N GLU A 16 4.96 34.28 -10.12
CA GLU A 16 4.95 35.33 -9.08
C GLU A 16 3.53 35.69 -8.62
N ALA A 17 2.55 35.64 -9.53
CA ALA A 17 1.15 35.89 -9.19
C ALA A 17 0.54 34.83 -8.24
N LEU A 18 1.21 33.69 -8.05
CA LEU A 18 0.79 32.62 -7.15
C LEU A 18 1.56 32.63 -5.82
N ASP A 19 2.45 33.59 -5.60
CA ASP A 19 3.15 33.71 -4.33
C ASP A 19 2.19 34.17 -3.20
N GLU A 20 2.46 33.74 -1.97
CA GLU A 20 1.58 33.94 -0.81
C GLU A 20 1.34 35.42 -0.48
N ASP A 21 2.34 36.28 -0.72
CA ASP A 21 2.24 37.71 -0.49
C ASP A 21 1.29 38.40 -1.47
N GLU A 22 1.22 37.93 -2.72
CA GLU A 22 0.30 38.46 -3.73
C GLU A 22 -1.12 37.90 -3.56
N LEU A 23 -1.25 36.61 -3.27
CA LEU A 23 -2.56 35.97 -3.05
C LEU A 23 -3.25 36.48 -1.78
N ARG A 24 -2.50 37.13 -0.86
CA ARG A 24 -2.98 37.61 0.45
C ARG A 24 -3.69 36.53 1.26
N VAL A 25 -3.35 35.28 0.98
CA VAL A 25 -3.73 34.09 1.74
C VAL A 25 -2.44 33.46 2.21
N ASP A 26 -2.16 33.56 3.50
CA ASP A 26 -1.22 32.65 4.14
C ASP A 26 -1.93 31.27 4.17
N PRO A 27 -1.34 30.20 3.62
CA PRO A 27 -1.86 28.85 3.70
C PRO A 27 -2.16 28.39 5.14
N LEU A 28 -1.56 29.03 6.13
CA LEU A 28 -1.79 28.83 7.56
C LEU A 28 -2.91 29.72 8.16
N GLU A 29 -3.36 30.76 7.48
CA GLU A 29 -4.43 31.69 7.95
C GLU A 29 -5.80 31.02 7.93
N GLU A 30 -6.10 30.20 6.91
CA GLU A 30 -7.36 29.44 6.88
C GLU A 30 -7.36 28.28 7.88
N GLY A 31 -6.18 27.86 8.37
CA GLY A 31 -5.99 26.93 9.49
C GLY A 31 -6.92 25.72 9.45
N VAL A 32 -6.48 24.60 8.88
CA VAL A 32 -7.23 23.33 9.03
C VAL A 32 -7.19 22.92 10.50
N GLU A 33 -8.31 23.08 11.20
CA GLU A 33 -8.45 22.64 12.58
C GLU A 33 -8.49 21.10 12.61
N PRO A 34 -7.48 20.43 13.19
CA PRO A 34 -7.51 18.99 13.30
C PRO A 34 -8.63 18.57 14.26
N PRO A 35 -9.12 17.32 14.16
CA PRO A 35 -10.12 16.82 15.09
C PRO A 35 -9.63 16.94 16.54
N GLU A 36 -10.50 17.39 17.46
CA GLU A 36 -10.19 17.54 18.90
C GLU A 36 -9.76 16.23 19.59
N HIS A 37 -10.01 15.10 18.94
CA HIS A 37 -9.78 13.76 19.47
C HIS A 37 -8.98 12.92 18.50
N TRP A 38 -8.13 12.05 19.06
CA TRP A 38 -7.41 11.05 18.28
C TRP A 38 -8.41 10.02 17.73
N SER A 39 -8.24 9.65 16.46
CA SER A 39 -8.92 8.49 15.87
C SER A 39 -7.98 7.29 15.86
N ALA A 40 -8.46 6.13 16.29
CA ALA A 40 -7.71 4.89 16.14
C ALA A 40 -7.52 4.55 14.65
N ALA A 41 -6.38 3.95 14.30
CA ALA A 41 -6.24 3.28 13.02
C ALA A 41 -7.12 2.01 13.05
N SER A 42 -8.20 2.01 12.28
CA SER A 42 -9.15 0.88 12.18
C SER A 42 -8.93 0.02 10.93
N ARG A 43 -7.81 0.21 10.23
CA ARG A 43 -7.42 -0.57 9.05
C ARG A 43 -6.94 -1.97 9.46
N TYR A 44 -7.07 -2.92 8.54
CA TYR A 44 -6.50 -4.25 8.71
C TYR A 44 -4.96 -4.16 8.80
N GLY A 45 -4.33 -5.05 9.59
CA GLY A 45 -2.87 -5.09 9.74
C GLY A 45 -2.33 -4.26 10.90
N THR A 46 -3.19 -3.83 11.83
CA THR A 46 -2.76 -3.03 12.99
C THR A 46 -2.28 -3.94 14.14
N THR A 47 -2.56 -5.24 14.09
CA THR A 47 -2.12 -6.23 15.09
C THR A 47 -1.16 -7.28 14.50
N PRO A 48 -0.25 -7.87 15.30
CA PRO A 48 0.63 -8.95 14.83
C PRO A 48 -0.09 -10.19 14.33
N ARG A 49 -1.34 -10.40 14.77
CA ARG A 49 -2.19 -11.49 14.29
C ARG A 49 -2.67 -11.22 12.87
N GLU A 50 -3.18 -10.02 12.62
CA GLU A 50 -3.64 -9.60 11.29
C GLU A 50 -2.50 -9.60 10.28
N VAL A 51 -1.32 -9.10 10.65
CA VAL A 51 -0.16 -9.14 9.75
C VAL A 51 0.20 -10.57 9.33
N ARG A 52 0.05 -11.55 10.24
CA ARG A 52 0.30 -12.97 9.93
C ARG A 52 -0.79 -13.60 9.08
N GLU A 53 -2.04 -13.23 9.31
CA GLU A 53 -3.18 -13.79 8.57
C GLU A 53 -3.33 -13.16 7.18
N GLY A 54 -2.94 -11.89 7.04
CA GLY A 54 -3.16 -11.11 5.84
C GLY A 54 -4.62 -10.68 5.68
N GLU A 55 -4.83 -9.57 4.97
CA GLU A 55 -6.18 -9.05 4.74
C GLU A 55 -6.99 -10.02 3.86
N PRO A 56 -8.27 -10.31 4.19
CA PRO A 56 -9.09 -11.18 3.38
C PRO A 56 -9.28 -10.62 1.96
N MET A 57 -9.15 -11.49 0.95
CA MET A 57 -9.23 -11.11 -0.48
C MET A 57 -10.50 -10.33 -0.82
N ALA A 58 -11.65 -10.73 -0.24
CA ALA A 58 -12.92 -10.04 -0.47
C ALA A 58 -12.93 -8.59 0.05
N GLN A 59 -12.21 -8.30 1.14
CA GLN A 59 -12.09 -6.95 1.66
C GLN A 59 -11.24 -6.09 0.72
N ARG A 60 -10.09 -6.60 0.28
CA ARG A 60 -9.24 -5.93 -0.71
C ARG A 60 -10.01 -5.58 -1.99
N LEU A 61 -10.77 -6.55 -2.52
CA LEU A 61 -11.60 -6.33 -3.71
C LEU A 61 -12.71 -5.30 -3.50
N ALA A 62 -13.26 -5.18 -2.30
CA ALA A 62 -14.30 -4.21 -1.99
C ALA A 62 -13.75 -2.77 -1.86
N GLU A 63 -12.45 -2.61 -1.59
CA GLU A 63 -11.79 -1.30 -1.57
C GLU A 63 -11.40 -0.81 -2.97
N GLU A 64 -11.30 -1.71 -3.95
CA GLU A 64 -10.93 -1.40 -5.33
C GLU A 64 -12.13 -0.88 -6.14
N VAL A 65 -11.86 0.07 -7.04
CA VAL A 65 -12.82 0.54 -8.05
C VAL A 65 -12.30 0.12 -9.42
N PRO A 66 -13.10 -0.57 -10.26
CA PRO A 66 -12.67 -0.93 -11.61
C PRO A 66 -12.38 0.32 -12.47
N ASP A 67 -11.25 0.34 -13.16
CA ASP A 67 -10.90 1.41 -14.10
C ASP A 67 -11.80 1.39 -15.35
N THR A 68 -12.33 0.21 -15.69
CA THR A 68 -13.23 -0.02 -16.82
C THR A 68 -14.41 -0.89 -16.39
N GLU A 69 -15.52 -0.81 -17.12
CA GLU A 69 -16.66 -1.69 -16.89
C GLU A 69 -16.23 -3.16 -17.06
N PRO A 70 -16.49 -4.03 -16.07
CA PRO A 70 -16.14 -5.43 -16.19
C PRO A 70 -16.91 -6.08 -17.33
N GLU A 71 -16.25 -6.98 -18.05
CA GLU A 71 -16.93 -7.75 -19.09
C GLU A 71 -18.04 -8.63 -18.50
N PRO A 72 -19.15 -8.82 -19.24
CA PRO A 72 -20.24 -9.67 -18.78
C PRO A 72 -19.75 -11.11 -18.63
N VAL A 73 -19.90 -11.66 -17.43
CA VAL A 73 -19.57 -13.06 -17.16
C VAL A 73 -20.53 -13.97 -17.96
N PRO A 74 -20.02 -14.86 -18.82
CA PRO A 74 -20.87 -15.73 -19.63
C PRO A 74 -21.60 -16.76 -18.75
N GLU A 75 -22.81 -17.17 -19.16
CA GLU A 75 -23.62 -18.14 -18.40
C GLU A 75 -22.93 -19.51 -18.26
N ARG A 76 -22.09 -19.86 -19.23
CA ARG A 76 -21.28 -21.08 -19.23
C ARG A 76 -19.80 -20.69 -19.20
N PRO A 77 -18.99 -21.26 -18.29
CA PRO A 77 -17.55 -21.04 -18.28
C PRO A 77 -16.90 -21.36 -19.63
N LEU A 78 -15.92 -20.56 -20.04
CA LEU A 78 -15.19 -20.74 -21.30
C LEU A 78 -14.57 -22.14 -21.41
N ALA A 79 -14.02 -22.66 -20.30
CA ALA A 79 -13.44 -24.01 -20.24
C ALA A 79 -14.45 -25.14 -20.55
N ALA A 80 -15.75 -24.90 -20.42
CA ALA A 80 -16.81 -25.85 -20.73
C ALA A 80 -17.48 -25.59 -22.09
N THR A 81 -17.03 -24.56 -22.83
CA THR A 81 -17.59 -24.18 -24.13
C THR A 81 -16.89 -24.98 -25.25
N PRO A 82 -17.63 -25.64 -26.17
CA PRO A 82 -17.04 -26.36 -27.28
C PRO A 82 -16.20 -25.45 -28.19
N ALA A 83 -15.09 -25.96 -28.72
CA ALA A 83 -14.17 -25.18 -29.55
C ALA A 83 -14.82 -24.53 -30.79
N ALA A 84 -15.88 -25.13 -31.33
CA ALA A 84 -16.61 -24.58 -32.48
C ALA A 84 -17.48 -23.35 -32.14
N GLU A 85 -17.72 -23.10 -30.85
CA GLU A 85 -18.50 -21.97 -30.35
C GLU A 85 -17.62 -20.86 -29.76
N LEU A 86 -16.31 -21.10 -29.63
CA LEU A 86 -15.33 -20.08 -29.23
C LEU A 86 -15.04 -19.18 -30.43
N ASP A 87 -14.86 -17.88 -30.18
CA ASP A 87 -14.36 -16.98 -31.21
C ASP A 87 -12.83 -17.14 -31.39
N GLU A 88 -12.27 -16.49 -32.42
CA GLU A 88 -10.82 -16.55 -32.69
C GLU A 88 -10.00 -15.60 -31.79
N THR A 89 -10.63 -14.93 -30.81
CA THR A 89 -9.90 -14.13 -29.84
C THR A 89 -9.27 -15.06 -28.81
N VAL A 90 -7.95 -15.01 -28.75
CA VAL A 90 -7.20 -15.61 -27.65
C VAL A 90 -7.10 -14.52 -26.62
N GLU A 91 -7.74 -14.72 -25.46
CA GLU A 91 -7.42 -13.94 -24.27
C GLU A 91 -5.90 -14.05 -24.08
N ASP A 92 -5.22 -12.89 -24.05
CA ASP A 92 -3.77 -12.81 -23.89
C ASP A 92 -3.43 -13.30 -22.49
N ALA A 93 -3.40 -14.62 -22.33
CA ALA A 93 -2.82 -15.26 -21.17
C ALA A 93 -1.40 -14.72 -21.09
N PRO A 94 -0.98 -14.18 -19.92
CA PRO A 94 0.37 -13.63 -19.81
C PRO A 94 1.35 -14.69 -20.34
N PRO A 95 2.30 -14.30 -21.21
CA PRO A 95 3.11 -15.24 -21.99
C PRO A 95 3.98 -16.19 -21.13
N ASP A 96 3.96 -16.03 -19.81
CA ASP A 96 4.83 -16.68 -18.84
C ASP A 96 4.07 -17.59 -17.84
N VAL A 97 2.92 -18.16 -18.21
CA VAL A 97 2.40 -19.31 -17.43
C VAL A 97 3.16 -20.56 -17.88
N GLU A 98 4.32 -20.77 -17.29
CA GLU A 98 5.06 -22.03 -17.42
C GLU A 98 4.16 -23.17 -16.93
N GLU A 99 3.90 -24.17 -17.77
CA GLU A 99 3.13 -25.35 -17.39
C GLU A 99 3.89 -26.08 -16.27
N VAL A 100 3.51 -25.81 -15.02
CA VAL A 100 4.14 -26.44 -13.85
C VAL A 100 3.78 -27.92 -13.88
N ALA A 101 4.67 -28.73 -14.46
CA ALA A 101 4.64 -30.16 -14.23
C ALA A 101 4.64 -30.38 -12.71
N PRO A 102 3.74 -31.22 -12.15
CA PRO A 102 3.75 -31.47 -10.72
C PRO A 102 5.16 -31.97 -10.37
N ALA A 103 5.87 -31.22 -9.53
CA ALA A 103 7.17 -31.66 -9.06
C ALA A 103 6.98 -33.02 -8.37
N ASP A 104 7.75 -34.03 -8.79
CA ASP A 104 7.75 -35.36 -8.15
C ASP A 104 8.08 -35.26 -6.64
N GLU A 105 8.66 -34.14 -6.22
CA GLU A 105 8.90 -33.78 -4.84
C GLU A 105 8.50 -32.32 -4.59
N ILE A 106 7.40 -32.09 -3.87
CA ILE A 106 7.07 -30.76 -3.33
C ILE A 106 8.19 -30.39 -2.35
N PRO A 107 8.94 -29.30 -2.57
CA PRO A 107 9.94 -28.87 -1.62
C PRO A 107 9.21 -28.59 -0.31
N ARG A 108 9.55 -29.34 0.74
CA ARG A 108 9.10 -29.00 2.08
C ARG A 108 9.66 -27.61 2.34
N ARG A 109 8.82 -26.57 2.36
CA ARG A 109 9.17 -25.33 3.05
C ARG A 109 9.68 -25.79 4.42
N HIS A 110 10.95 -25.55 4.70
CA HIS A 110 11.45 -25.66 6.07
C HIS A 110 10.67 -24.61 6.86
N ALA A 111 9.54 -25.04 7.43
CA ALA A 111 8.66 -24.22 8.24
C ALA A 111 9.25 -23.99 9.64
N ASP A 112 10.39 -24.61 9.93
CA ASP A 112 11.13 -24.41 11.16
C ASP A 112 12.48 -23.75 10.81
N PRO A 113 12.69 -22.46 11.14
CA PRO A 113 14.02 -21.90 11.13
C PRO A 113 14.89 -22.68 12.13
N GLU A 114 16.16 -22.93 11.79
CA GLU A 114 17.11 -23.45 12.78
C GLU A 114 17.04 -22.54 14.02
N PRO A 115 17.07 -23.07 15.27
CA PRO A 115 16.87 -22.28 16.49
C PRO A 115 17.80 -21.07 16.66
N ARG A 116 18.83 -20.97 15.81
CA ARG A 116 19.88 -19.94 15.80
C ARG A 116 19.59 -18.78 14.83
N GLU A 117 18.64 -18.95 13.92
CA GLU A 117 18.27 -17.96 12.89
C GLU A 117 17.00 -17.16 13.26
N GLN A 118 16.45 -17.37 14.46
CA GLN A 118 15.33 -16.57 14.95
C GLN A 118 15.82 -15.16 15.30
N ALA A 119 15.15 -14.15 14.73
CA ALA A 119 15.34 -12.73 15.05
C ALA A 119 15.02 -12.39 16.53
N ASP A 120 14.51 -13.35 17.29
CA ASP A 120 14.26 -13.28 18.73
C ASP A 120 15.55 -13.40 19.57
N PHE A 121 16.69 -13.69 18.95
CA PHE A 121 17.98 -13.29 19.51
C PHE A 121 18.14 -11.78 19.35
N ALA A 122 17.41 -11.04 20.19
CA ALA A 122 17.75 -9.67 20.49
C ALA A 122 19.24 -9.66 20.90
N GLY A 123 20.07 -8.98 20.12
CA GLY A 123 21.45 -8.69 20.49
C GLY A 123 21.48 -8.33 21.96
N GLY A 124 22.29 -9.07 22.73
CA GLY A 124 22.26 -9.13 24.18
C GLY A 124 21.88 -7.79 24.80
N SER A 125 20.74 -7.78 25.48
CA SER A 125 20.14 -6.58 26.05
C SER A 125 21.19 -5.75 26.79
N VAL A 126 21.41 -4.51 26.36
CA VAL A 126 22.20 -3.52 27.11
C VAL A 126 21.67 -3.37 28.54
N ALA A 127 20.37 -3.61 28.74
CA ALA A 127 19.75 -3.57 30.07
C ALA A 127 20.19 -4.73 30.98
N ASP A 128 20.53 -5.90 30.44
CA ASP A 128 21.08 -7.00 31.24
C ASP A 128 22.55 -6.74 31.60
N ALA A 129 23.35 -6.19 30.67
CA ALA A 129 24.73 -5.78 30.95
C ALA A 129 24.82 -4.70 32.06
N ILE A 130 23.89 -3.74 32.09
CA ILE A 130 23.80 -2.70 33.14
C ILE A 130 23.32 -3.29 34.47
N ARG A 131 22.43 -4.30 34.46
CA ARG A 131 21.93 -4.95 35.68
C ARG A 131 23.01 -5.77 36.38
N GLU A 132 23.89 -6.40 35.62
CA GLU A 132 24.98 -7.22 36.14
C GLU A 132 26.14 -6.36 36.68
N ALA A 133 26.47 -5.26 36.00
CA ALA A 133 27.50 -4.31 36.44
C ALA A 133 27.17 -3.56 37.76
N ARG A 134 25.91 -3.58 38.19
CA ARG A 134 25.47 -2.94 39.46
C ARG A 134 25.46 -3.91 40.65
N GLN A 135 25.68 -5.20 40.41
CA GLN A 135 25.68 -6.25 41.43
C GLN A 135 27.08 -6.78 41.77
N GLY A 136 28.14 -6.15 41.23
CA GLY A 136 29.52 -6.30 41.69
C GLY A 136 30.03 -5.01 42.32
#